data_AF-X6FPP1-F1
#
_entry.id   AF-X6FPP1-F1
#
_cell.length_a   1.000
_cell.length_b   1.000
_cell.length_c   1.000
_cell.angle_alpha   90.00
_cell.angle_beta   90.00
_cell.angle_gamma   90.00
#
_symmetry.space_group_name_H-M   'P 1'
#
loop_
_entity.id
_entity.type
_entity.pdbx_description
1 polymer ?
#
loop_
_entity_poly.entity_id
_entity_poly.type
_entity_poly.pdbx_seq_one_letter_code
_entity_poly.pdbx_strand_id
1 'polypeptide(L)'
;MKDQTKTATVNVQLEDYDHVAFDLDGTLVDSEAVVESALRRWAREERISPDYAMRMSAARRDVDLVAAVAPGLSPEREAARIADYEIQAMGLLEPIHCAVEFYSSIPAERRSIVTSSARVSALARLKAAGLSCPRIMIAAEDVSQGKPHPQPYQTLLRMLRITPKRCLVFEDSSTGIEAAIAAGCDCVGVGPNAMGHPDSSGWIENFCEAPFLTGRAEPASQTERRPRNESINETPHTAV
;
A
#
# COMPACT_ATOMS: atom_id res chain seq x y z
N MET A 1 -9.72 22.73 16.25
CA MET A 1 -8.48 23.36 15.73
C MET A 1 -8.57 23.34 14.21
N LYS A 2 -7.86 24.22 13.48
CA LYS A 2 -7.96 24.24 12.02
C LYS A 2 -7.31 22.99 11.45
N ASP A 3 -8.11 22.25 10.67
CA ASP A 3 -7.63 21.21 9.79
C ASP A 3 -6.68 21.85 8.77
N GLN A 4 -5.39 21.46 8.82
CA GLN A 4 -4.44 21.80 7.78
C GLN A 4 -4.53 20.68 6.76
N THR A 5 -5.27 20.92 5.68
CA THR A 5 -5.36 20.01 4.54
C THR A 5 -3.94 19.76 4.04
N LYS A 6 -3.38 18.59 4.36
CA LYS A 6 -2.06 18.17 3.88
C LYS A 6 -2.16 18.06 2.37
N THR A 7 -1.31 18.77 1.65
CA THR A 7 -1.33 18.75 0.19
C THR A 7 -0.42 17.65 -0.33
N ALA A 8 -0.95 16.79 -1.20
CA ALA A 8 -0.14 15.86 -1.97
C ALA A 8 1.04 16.60 -2.62
N THR A 9 2.24 16.03 -2.52
CA THR A 9 3.46 16.65 -3.05
C THR A 9 4.14 15.62 -3.91
N VAL A 10 4.01 15.69 -5.24
CA VAL A 10 4.63 14.69 -6.13
C VAL A 10 5.28 15.34 -7.35
N ASN A 11 6.53 14.96 -7.60
CA ASN A 11 7.41 15.59 -8.59
C ASN A 11 7.64 14.72 -9.84
N VAL A 12 6.72 13.77 -10.11
CA VAL A 12 6.84 12.78 -11.19
C VAL A 12 5.53 12.67 -11.99
N GLN A 13 5.56 12.13 -13.20
CA GLN A 13 4.38 11.83 -14.02
C GLN A 13 4.41 10.38 -14.52
N LEU A 14 3.27 9.68 -14.53
CA LEU A 14 3.17 8.25 -14.89
C LEU A 14 3.48 7.95 -16.37
N GLU A 15 3.49 8.96 -17.23
CA GLU A 15 3.92 8.85 -18.62
C GLU A 15 5.44 8.77 -18.79
N ASP A 16 6.22 9.19 -17.79
CA ASP A 16 7.70 9.09 -17.79
C ASP A 16 8.22 7.69 -17.43
N TYR A 17 7.35 6.75 -17.06
CA TYR A 17 7.72 5.39 -16.63
C TYR A 17 7.14 4.34 -17.56
N ASP A 18 7.93 3.31 -17.90
CA ASP A 18 7.41 2.17 -18.66
C ASP A 18 6.53 1.28 -17.77
N HIS A 19 6.85 1.21 -16.47
CA HIS A 19 6.23 0.27 -15.53
C HIS A 19 5.94 0.91 -14.16
N VAL A 20 4.93 0.38 -13.46
CA VAL A 20 4.53 0.79 -12.11
C VAL A 20 4.54 -0.42 -11.17
N ALA A 21 5.33 -0.36 -10.12
CA ALA A 21 5.36 -1.35 -9.07
C ALA A 21 4.60 -0.84 -7.84
N PHE A 22 3.80 -1.71 -7.24
CA PHE A 22 3.08 -1.43 -6.00
C PHE A 22 3.58 -2.38 -4.92
N ASP A 23 3.79 -1.88 -3.70
CA ASP A 23 3.59 -2.75 -2.54
C ASP A 23 2.09 -3.12 -2.39
N LEU A 24 1.79 -4.13 -1.59
CA LEU A 24 0.43 -4.59 -1.36
C LEU A 24 -0.14 -4.09 -0.02
N ASP A 25 0.61 -4.28 1.07
CA ASP A 25 0.10 -4.38 2.44
C ASP A 25 0.26 -3.03 3.16
N GLY A 26 -0.83 -2.29 3.34
CA GLY A 26 -0.80 -0.85 3.71
C GLY A 26 -0.79 0.07 2.49
N THR A 27 -0.31 -0.41 1.33
CA THR A 27 -0.29 0.35 0.07
C THR A 27 -1.56 0.18 -0.76
N LEU A 28 -1.90 -1.04 -1.21
CA LEU A 28 -3.09 -1.31 -2.03
C LEU A 28 -4.27 -1.83 -1.22
N VAL A 29 -4.01 -2.49 -0.08
CA VAL A 29 -5.02 -3.04 0.83
C VAL A 29 -4.74 -2.62 2.26
N ASP A 30 -5.79 -2.33 3.03
CA ASP A 30 -5.69 -2.23 4.48
C ASP A 30 -5.61 -3.64 5.06
N SER A 31 -4.38 -4.03 5.39
CA SER A 31 -4.05 -5.31 5.99
C SER A 31 -3.73 -5.22 7.49
N GLU A 32 -3.83 -4.03 8.12
CA GLU A 32 -3.32 -3.82 9.49
C GLU A 32 -4.01 -4.75 10.49
N ALA A 33 -5.34 -4.77 10.49
CA ALA A 33 -6.14 -5.63 11.37
C ALA A 33 -5.91 -7.14 11.12
N VAL A 34 -5.63 -7.53 9.87
CA VAL A 34 -5.36 -8.93 9.47
C VAL A 34 -3.99 -9.37 10.02
N VAL A 35 -2.95 -8.57 9.77
CA VAL A 35 -1.58 -8.83 10.23
C VAL A 35 -1.52 -8.78 11.76
N GLU A 36 -2.15 -7.80 12.40
CA GLU A 36 -2.21 -7.70 13.86
C GLU A 36 -2.88 -8.93 14.48
N SER A 37 -4.03 -9.37 13.95
CA SER A 37 -4.73 -10.56 14.43
C SER A 37 -3.87 -11.82 14.33
N ALA A 38 -3.28 -12.05 13.17
CA ALA A 38 -2.43 -13.21 12.90
C ALA A 38 -1.16 -13.22 13.76
N LEU A 39 -0.42 -12.11 13.78
CA LEU A 39 0.85 -12.02 14.48
C LEU A 39 0.68 -12.02 16.00
N ARG A 40 -0.35 -11.36 16.54
CA ARG A 40 -0.67 -11.45 17.97
C ARG A 40 -1.13 -12.84 18.38
N ARG A 41 -1.76 -13.62 17.48
CA ARG A 41 -2.08 -15.03 17.75
C ARG A 41 -0.81 -15.87 17.82
N TRP A 42 0.01 -15.83 16.77
CA TRP A 42 1.27 -16.56 16.69
C TRP A 42 2.19 -16.26 17.89
N ALA A 43 2.39 -14.98 18.21
CA ALA A 43 3.24 -14.57 19.33
C ALA A 43 2.77 -15.14 20.67
N ARG A 44 1.44 -15.20 20.93
CA ARG A 44 0.90 -15.81 22.16
C ARG A 44 1.15 -17.32 22.21
N GLU A 45 1.00 -18.03 21.09
CA GLU A 45 1.23 -19.47 21.00
C GLU A 45 2.71 -19.81 21.28
N GLU A 46 3.64 -19.04 20.71
CA GLU A 46 5.09 -19.20 20.89
C GLU A 46 5.65 -18.51 22.16
N ARG A 47 4.77 -17.96 23.02
CA ARG A 47 5.11 -17.26 24.28
C ARG A 47 6.02 -16.03 24.12
N ILE A 48 5.93 -15.37 22.96
CA ILE A 48 6.60 -14.11 22.63
C ILE A 48 5.66 -12.96 23.03
N SER A 49 6.20 -11.82 23.48
CA SER A 49 5.39 -10.62 23.72
C SER A 49 4.74 -10.16 22.40
N PRO A 50 3.40 -10.09 22.30
CA PRO A 50 2.74 -9.68 21.05
C PRO A 50 3.13 -8.27 20.62
N ASP A 51 3.25 -7.33 21.55
CA ASP A 51 3.65 -5.95 21.24
C ASP A 51 5.11 -5.86 20.79
N TYR A 52 5.98 -6.77 21.26
CA TYR A 52 7.35 -6.87 20.74
C TYR A 52 7.36 -7.41 19.31
N ALA A 53 6.60 -8.47 19.02
CA ALA A 53 6.48 -9.01 17.66
C ALA A 53 5.95 -7.94 16.69
N MET A 54 4.87 -7.23 17.05
CA MET A 54 4.31 -6.13 16.24
C MET A 54 5.33 -5.02 15.97
N ARG A 55 6.08 -4.56 16.99
CA ARG A 55 7.13 -3.53 16.79
C ARG A 55 8.27 -4.00 15.88
N MET A 56 8.50 -5.31 15.78
CA MET A 56 9.58 -5.89 14.99
C MET A 56 9.14 -6.29 13.57
N SER A 57 7.84 -6.31 13.25
CA SER A 57 7.33 -6.80 11.97
C SER A 57 7.31 -5.75 10.85
N ALA A 58 7.35 -4.45 11.17
CA ALA A 58 7.13 -3.33 10.25
C ALA A 58 7.76 -3.53 8.84
N ALA A 59 6.90 -3.83 7.86
CA ALA A 59 7.21 -4.12 6.45
C ALA A 59 8.28 -5.20 6.17
N ARG A 60 8.60 -6.04 7.16
CA ARG A 60 9.48 -7.21 7.02
C ARG A 60 8.71 -8.41 6.51
N ARG A 61 9.44 -9.39 5.98
CA ARG A 61 8.89 -10.74 5.74
C ARG A 61 8.77 -11.46 7.08
N ASP A 62 7.75 -12.30 7.24
CA ASP A 62 7.58 -13.10 8.45
C ASP A 62 8.79 -13.99 8.76
N VAL A 63 9.47 -14.51 7.72
CA VAL A 63 10.70 -15.28 7.89
C VAL A 63 11.83 -14.47 8.54
N ASP A 64 11.97 -13.18 8.20
CA ASP A 64 12.97 -12.28 8.79
C ASP A 64 12.56 -11.88 10.22
N LEU A 65 11.26 -11.71 10.45
CA LEU A 65 10.69 -11.44 11.77
C LEU A 65 10.94 -12.61 12.74
N VAL A 66 10.55 -13.83 12.37
CA VAL A 66 10.72 -15.02 13.20
C VAL A 66 12.20 -15.24 13.51
N ALA A 67 13.08 -15.13 12.51
CA ALA A 67 14.53 -15.25 12.73
C ALA A 67 15.06 -14.23 13.75
N ALA A 68 14.50 -13.02 13.79
CA ALA A 68 14.90 -11.97 14.73
C ALA A 68 14.31 -12.11 16.15
N VAL A 69 13.04 -12.55 16.29
CA VAL A 69 12.34 -12.58 17.58
C VAL A 69 12.22 -13.97 18.22
N ALA A 70 12.45 -15.03 17.45
CA ALA A 70 12.31 -16.43 17.87
C ALA A 70 13.41 -17.33 17.27
N PRO A 71 14.71 -17.05 17.47
CA PRO A 71 15.83 -17.74 16.81
C PRO A 71 15.98 -19.24 17.17
N GLY A 72 15.16 -19.77 18.07
CA GLY A 72 15.08 -21.21 18.38
C GLY A 72 14.00 -21.98 17.59
N LEU A 73 13.20 -21.30 16.76
CA LEU A 73 12.17 -21.89 15.89
C LEU A 73 12.68 -21.95 14.43
N SER A 74 12.04 -22.74 13.57
CA SER A 74 12.29 -22.68 12.12
C SER A 74 11.57 -21.46 11.53
N PRO A 75 12.29 -20.47 10.98
CA PRO A 75 11.67 -19.27 10.43
C PRO A 75 10.64 -19.55 9.34
N GLU A 76 10.90 -20.54 8.48
CA GLU A 76 10.07 -20.92 7.35
C GLU A 76 8.76 -21.58 7.80
N ARG A 77 8.84 -22.48 8.80
CA ARG A 77 7.67 -23.16 9.38
C ARG A 77 6.74 -22.17 10.07
N GLU A 78 7.29 -21.23 10.82
CA GLU A 78 6.51 -20.26 11.57
C GLU A 78 5.94 -19.16 10.67
N ALA A 79 6.68 -18.70 9.66
CA ALA A 79 6.15 -17.81 8.63
C ALA A 79 4.93 -18.43 7.91
N ALA A 80 4.98 -19.73 7.59
CA ALA A 80 3.83 -20.44 7.04
C ALA A 80 2.62 -20.48 7.99
N ARG A 81 2.85 -20.67 9.31
CA ARG A 81 1.77 -20.60 10.32
C ARG A 81 1.18 -19.19 10.46
N ILE A 82 1.99 -18.15 10.36
CA ILE A 82 1.51 -16.76 10.36
C ILE A 82 0.62 -16.53 9.14
N ALA A 83 1.08 -16.89 7.94
CA ALA A 83 0.29 -16.79 6.70
C ALA A 83 -1.04 -17.55 6.78
N ASP A 84 -1.06 -18.76 7.35
CA ASP A 84 -2.31 -19.51 7.59
C ASP A 84 -3.30 -18.75 8.51
N TYR A 85 -2.80 -18.01 9.51
CA TYR A 85 -3.63 -17.17 10.40
C TYR A 85 -4.09 -15.88 9.73
N GLU A 86 -3.27 -15.28 8.86
CA GLU A 86 -3.69 -14.14 8.04
C GLU A 86 -4.85 -14.54 7.13
N ILE A 87 -4.73 -15.66 6.42
CA ILE A 87 -5.78 -16.19 5.52
C ILE A 87 -7.09 -16.45 6.29
N GLN A 88 -7.02 -16.87 7.55
CA GLN A 88 -8.19 -17.04 8.43
C GLN A 88 -8.84 -15.70 8.84
N ALA A 89 -8.12 -14.58 8.82
CA ALA A 89 -8.57 -13.26 9.24
C ALA A 89 -9.04 -12.35 8.07
N MET A 90 -9.01 -12.82 6.83
CA MET A 90 -9.30 -12.03 5.60
C MET A 90 -10.68 -11.35 5.54
N GLY A 91 -11.63 -11.72 6.40
CA GLY A 91 -12.96 -11.09 6.47
C GLY A 91 -12.98 -9.64 6.97
N LEU A 92 -11.81 -9.09 7.35
CA LEU A 92 -11.63 -7.70 7.81
C LEU A 92 -10.91 -6.81 6.80
N LEU A 93 -10.57 -7.32 5.61
CA LEU A 93 -9.70 -6.63 4.66
C LEU A 93 -10.49 -5.78 3.66
N GLU A 94 -10.12 -4.51 3.57
CA GLU A 94 -10.65 -3.55 2.58
C GLU A 94 -9.51 -3.04 1.66
N PRO A 95 -9.79 -2.63 0.42
CA PRO A 95 -8.81 -1.91 -0.39
C PRO A 95 -8.54 -0.52 0.19
N ILE A 96 -7.31 -0.02 0.03
CA ILE A 96 -7.01 1.39 0.30
C ILE A 96 -7.88 2.26 -0.62
N HIS A 97 -8.30 3.43 -0.14
CA HIS A 97 -9.28 4.27 -0.85
C HIS A 97 -8.78 4.66 -2.25
N CYS A 98 -9.64 4.47 -3.26
CA CYS A 98 -9.37 4.58 -4.70
C CYS A 98 -8.28 3.65 -5.27
N ALA A 99 -7.71 2.72 -4.49
CA ALA A 99 -6.62 1.84 -4.94
C ALA A 99 -7.06 0.90 -6.06
N VAL A 100 -8.30 0.36 -6.01
CA VAL A 100 -8.84 -0.54 -7.03
C VAL A 100 -8.96 0.17 -8.37
N GLU A 101 -9.50 1.38 -8.38
CA GLU A 101 -9.67 2.24 -9.55
C GLU A 101 -8.31 2.63 -10.14
N PHE A 102 -7.39 3.13 -9.32
CA PHE A 102 -6.07 3.56 -9.77
C PHE A 102 -5.25 2.39 -10.30
N TYR A 103 -5.13 1.29 -9.55
CA TYR A 103 -4.45 0.08 -10.01
C TYR A 103 -5.06 -0.46 -11.31
N SER A 104 -6.39 -0.43 -11.45
CA SER A 104 -7.10 -0.85 -12.67
C SER A 104 -6.97 0.11 -13.85
N SER A 105 -6.60 1.38 -13.61
CA SER A 105 -6.31 2.34 -14.68
C SER A 105 -4.96 2.09 -15.36
N ILE A 106 -4.01 1.44 -14.67
CA ILE A 106 -2.72 1.04 -15.23
C ILE A 106 -2.88 -0.25 -16.05
N PRO A 107 -2.39 -0.33 -17.31
CA PRO A 107 -2.43 -1.56 -18.11
C PRO A 107 -1.81 -2.75 -17.39
N ALA A 108 -2.39 -3.94 -17.57
CA ALA A 108 -1.99 -5.15 -16.84
C ALA A 108 -0.54 -5.59 -17.11
N GLU A 109 0.01 -5.21 -18.26
CA GLU A 109 1.39 -5.43 -18.68
C GLU A 109 2.38 -4.42 -18.07
N ARG A 110 1.90 -3.26 -17.62
CA ARG A 110 2.69 -2.14 -17.06
C ARG A 110 2.62 -2.06 -15.52
N ARG A 111 2.05 -3.08 -14.86
CA ARG A 111 1.91 -3.12 -13.40
C ARG A 111 2.38 -4.44 -12.78
N SER A 112 2.93 -4.36 -11.58
CA SER A 112 3.36 -5.52 -10.78
C SER A 112 3.23 -5.24 -9.29
N ILE A 113 3.28 -6.30 -8.49
CA ILE A 113 3.33 -6.20 -7.02
C ILE A 113 4.70 -6.64 -6.50
N VAL A 114 5.20 -5.96 -5.47
CA VAL A 114 6.44 -6.28 -4.74
C VAL A 114 6.15 -6.19 -3.24
N THR A 115 5.83 -7.32 -2.61
CA THR A 115 5.36 -7.40 -1.20
C THR A 115 6.33 -8.20 -0.34
N SER A 116 6.40 -7.85 0.95
CA SER A 116 7.08 -8.65 1.99
C SER A 116 6.24 -9.85 2.47
N SER A 117 4.97 -9.95 2.07
CA SER A 117 4.07 -11.03 2.46
C SER A 117 4.35 -12.35 1.74
N ALA A 118 4.00 -13.46 2.39
CA ALA A 118 3.91 -14.75 1.74
C ALA A 118 2.94 -14.70 0.55
N ARG A 119 3.29 -15.37 -0.56
CA ARG A 119 2.50 -15.34 -1.80
C ARG A 119 1.06 -15.83 -1.61
N VAL A 120 0.87 -16.81 -0.74
CA VAL A 120 -0.48 -17.34 -0.42
C VAL A 120 -1.36 -16.28 0.24
N SER A 121 -0.80 -15.50 1.18
CA SER A 121 -1.47 -14.35 1.79
C SER A 121 -1.73 -13.26 0.76
N ALA A 122 -0.71 -12.87 -0.02
CA ALA A 122 -0.82 -11.81 -1.02
C ALA A 122 -1.94 -12.09 -2.05
N LEU A 123 -2.04 -13.33 -2.54
CA LEU A 123 -3.11 -13.75 -3.46
C LEU A 123 -4.49 -13.76 -2.79
N ALA A 124 -4.58 -14.14 -1.50
CA ALA A 124 -5.83 -14.08 -0.74
C ALA A 124 -6.30 -12.64 -0.54
N ARG A 125 -5.39 -11.72 -0.18
CA ARG A 125 -5.65 -10.29 0.00
C ARG A 125 -6.15 -9.62 -1.28
N LEU A 126 -5.48 -9.86 -2.41
CA LEU A 126 -5.90 -9.34 -3.71
C LEU A 126 -7.33 -9.79 -4.06
N LYS A 127 -7.63 -11.09 -3.85
CA LYS A 127 -8.96 -11.63 -4.10
C LYS A 127 -10.02 -11.01 -3.19
N ALA A 128 -9.72 -10.80 -1.91
CA ALA A 128 -10.64 -10.17 -0.94
C ALA A 128 -10.91 -8.68 -1.29
N ALA A 129 -9.87 -7.94 -1.66
CA ALA A 129 -9.97 -6.53 -2.09
C ALA A 129 -10.56 -6.31 -3.50
N GLY A 130 -10.91 -7.37 -4.23
CA GLY A 130 -11.37 -7.26 -5.64
C GLY A 130 -10.28 -6.86 -6.64
N LEU A 131 -9.01 -6.88 -6.25
CA LEU A 131 -7.87 -6.54 -7.09
C LEU A 131 -7.49 -7.71 -8.00
N SER A 132 -7.27 -7.42 -9.29
CA SER A 132 -6.82 -8.42 -10.26
C SER A 132 -5.33 -8.76 -10.06
N CYS A 133 -5.03 -10.06 -9.97
CA CYS A 133 -3.65 -10.55 -9.86
C CYS A 133 -2.77 -10.00 -11.00
N PRO A 134 -1.59 -9.41 -10.70
CA PRO A 134 -0.68 -8.94 -11.73
C PRO A 134 -0.03 -10.12 -12.47
N ARG A 135 0.53 -9.85 -13.65
CA ARG A 135 1.35 -10.83 -14.39
C ARG A 135 2.68 -11.15 -13.70
N ILE A 136 3.21 -10.19 -12.94
CA ILE A 136 4.46 -10.32 -12.17
C ILE A 136 4.17 -9.90 -10.74
N MET A 137 4.49 -10.77 -9.80
CA MET A 137 4.48 -10.53 -8.37
C MET A 137 5.80 -11.03 -7.79
N ILE A 138 6.51 -10.15 -7.10
CA ILE A 138 7.61 -10.51 -6.20
C ILE A 138 7.03 -10.59 -4.78
N ALA A 139 7.12 -11.75 -4.16
CA ALA A 139 6.66 -12.04 -2.81
C ALA A 139 7.83 -12.51 -1.92
N ALA A 140 7.55 -12.77 -0.64
CA ALA A 140 8.56 -13.13 0.37
C ALA A 140 9.52 -14.24 -0.07
N GLU A 141 9.03 -15.24 -0.82
CA GLU A 141 9.78 -16.45 -1.19
C GLU A 141 10.71 -16.27 -2.40
N ASP A 142 10.58 -15.18 -3.16
CA ASP A 142 11.35 -14.95 -4.41
C ASP A 142 12.72 -14.28 -4.15
N VAL A 143 12.97 -13.90 -2.90
CA VAL A 143 14.15 -13.12 -2.50
C VAL A 143 14.83 -13.75 -1.30
N SER A 144 16.14 -13.57 -1.20
CA SER A 144 16.91 -13.96 0.00
C SER A 144 16.92 -12.86 1.06
N GLN A 145 16.82 -11.58 0.65
CA GLN A 145 16.77 -10.42 1.53
C GLN A 145 15.52 -9.57 1.23
N GLY A 146 14.70 -9.34 2.26
CA GLY A 146 13.51 -8.47 2.19
C GLY A 146 13.84 -6.98 2.32
N LYS A 147 12.80 -6.13 2.28
CA LYS A 147 12.89 -4.68 2.52
C LYS A 147 13.52 -4.43 3.91
N PRO A 148 14.47 -3.48 4.08
CA PRO A 148 14.88 -2.42 3.16
C PRO A 148 15.96 -2.79 2.13
N HIS A 149 16.38 -4.06 2.02
CA HIS A 149 17.36 -4.43 1.00
C HIS A 149 16.73 -4.30 -0.41
N PRO A 150 17.43 -3.76 -1.42
CA PRO A 150 16.85 -3.48 -2.75
C PRO A 150 16.54 -4.71 -3.62
N GLN A 151 16.86 -5.92 -3.15
CA GLN A 151 16.67 -7.15 -3.93
C GLN A 151 15.25 -7.38 -4.49
N PRO A 152 14.14 -7.07 -3.79
CA PRO A 152 12.80 -7.24 -4.34
C PRO A 152 12.57 -6.43 -5.62
N TYR A 153 12.89 -5.14 -5.60
CA TYR A 153 12.78 -4.27 -6.78
C TYR A 153 13.84 -4.58 -7.84
N GLN A 154 15.08 -4.91 -7.46
CA GLN A 154 16.11 -5.35 -8.42
C GLN A 154 15.72 -6.64 -9.14
N THR A 155 15.05 -7.57 -8.47
CA THR A 155 14.52 -8.80 -9.09
C THR A 155 13.42 -8.47 -10.09
N LEU A 156 12.46 -7.60 -9.72
CA LEU A 156 11.44 -7.10 -10.64
C LEU A 156 12.05 -6.45 -11.90
N LEU A 157 12.96 -5.49 -11.72
CA LEU A 157 13.62 -4.79 -12.82
C LEU A 157 14.36 -5.75 -13.77
N ARG A 158 15.03 -6.76 -13.21
CA ARG A 158 15.72 -7.81 -13.99
C ARG A 158 14.76 -8.68 -14.79
N MET A 159 13.57 -9.00 -14.24
CA MET A 159 12.54 -9.74 -14.96
C MET A 159 11.93 -8.92 -16.10
N LEU A 160 11.67 -7.64 -15.86
CA LEU A 160 11.13 -6.69 -16.84
C LEU A 160 12.15 -6.27 -17.92
N ARG A 161 13.45 -6.36 -17.62
CA ARG A 161 14.58 -5.88 -18.45
C ARG A 161 14.54 -4.36 -18.72
N ILE A 162 14.05 -3.60 -17.75
CA ILE A 162 14.02 -2.12 -17.79
C ILE A 162 15.06 -1.51 -16.84
N THR A 163 15.37 -0.23 -17.02
CA THR A 163 16.23 0.51 -16.08
C THR A 163 15.40 0.99 -14.88
N PRO A 164 16.03 1.21 -13.70
CA PRO A 164 15.31 1.68 -12.50
C PRO A 164 14.50 2.97 -12.73
N LYS A 165 15.06 3.92 -13.49
CA LYS A 165 14.40 5.19 -13.85
C LYS A 165 13.27 5.09 -14.87
N ARG A 166 12.85 3.87 -15.22
CA ARG A 166 11.62 3.60 -15.98
C ARG A 166 10.59 2.80 -15.17
N CYS A 167 10.83 2.61 -13.87
CA CYS A 167 9.89 2.03 -12.93
C CYS A 167 9.55 3.02 -11.81
N LEU A 168 8.27 3.35 -11.67
CA LEU A 168 7.76 4.07 -10.49
C LEU A 168 7.32 3.06 -9.43
N VAL A 169 7.60 3.34 -8.15
CA VAL A 169 7.15 2.53 -7.02
C VAL A 169 6.11 3.29 -6.19
N PHE A 170 5.08 2.59 -5.70
CA PHE A 170 4.19 3.06 -4.62
C PHE A 170 4.39 2.19 -3.37
N GLU A 171 4.51 2.85 -2.21
CA GLU A 171 4.90 2.24 -0.93
C GLU A 171 4.34 3.05 0.25
N ASP A 172 3.89 2.38 1.32
CA ASP A 172 3.46 3.03 2.57
C ASP A 172 4.58 3.07 3.63
N SER A 173 5.61 2.25 3.48
CA SER A 173 6.58 1.97 4.54
C SER A 173 7.95 2.61 4.30
N SER A 174 8.59 3.15 5.35
CA SER A 174 9.95 3.72 5.22
C SER A 174 10.95 2.70 4.67
N THR A 175 10.93 1.46 5.17
CA THR A 175 11.83 0.40 4.69
C THR A 175 11.55 0.00 3.24
N GLY A 176 10.31 0.10 2.79
CA GLY A 176 9.96 -0.15 1.40
C GLY A 176 10.38 0.96 0.46
N ILE A 177 10.20 2.22 0.87
CA ILE A 177 10.76 3.39 0.17
C ILE A 177 12.29 3.28 0.09
N GLU A 178 12.97 2.98 1.20
CA GLU A 178 14.42 2.72 1.24
C GLU A 178 14.83 1.63 0.23
N ALA A 179 14.11 0.51 0.16
CA ALA A 179 14.39 -0.56 -0.80
C ALA A 179 14.18 -0.12 -2.27
N ALA A 180 13.17 0.69 -2.56
CA ALA A 180 12.89 1.22 -3.89
C ALA A 180 13.98 2.20 -4.34
N ILE A 181 14.36 3.15 -3.48
CA ILE A 181 15.41 4.12 -3.73
C ILE A 181 16.78 3.44 -3.84
N ALA A 182 17.09 2.46 -2.99
CA ALA A 182 18.33 1.67 -3.09
C ALA A 182 18.39 0.76 -4.34
N ALA A 183 17.24 0.45 -4.96
CA ALA A 183 17.20 -0.18 -6.29
C ALA A 183 17.36 0.82 -7.45
N GLY A 184 17.35 2.12 -7.16
CA GLY A 184 17.48 3.23 -8.10
C GLY A 184 16.15 3.71 -8.70
N CYS A 185 15.02 3.14 -8.28
CA CYS A 185 13.69 3.56 -8.73
C CYS A 185 13.35 4.97 -8.22
N ASP A 186 12.28 5.55 -8.76
CA ASP A 186 11.57 6.65 -8.11
C ASP A 186 10.42 6.07 -7.28
N CYS A 187 10.05 6.71 -6.16
CA CYS A 187 9.10 6.16 -5.20
C CYS A 187 8.13 7.22 -4.68
N VAL A 188 6.83 6.97 -4.75
CA VAL A 188 5.78 7.78 -4.14
C VAL A 188 5.31 7.10 -2.86
N GLY A 189 5.37 7.84 -1.76
CA GLY A 189 4.83 7.43 -0.47
C GLY A 189 3.30 7.45 -0.46
N VAL A 190 2.67 6.45 0.15
CA VAL A 190 1.21 6.32 0.30
C VAL A 190 0.83 6.32 1.78
N GLY A 191 -0.17 7.12 2.16
CA GLY A 191 -0.72 7.14 3.50
C GLY A 191 0.21 7.73 4.58
N PRO A 192 -0.22 7.72 5.86
CA PRO A 192 0.44 8.46 6.92
C PRO A 192 1.83 7.93 7.28
N ASN A 193 2.10 6.64 7.09
CA ASN A 193 3.37 5.98 7.42
C ASN A 193 4.54 6.44 6.52
N ALA A 194 4.25 6.78 5.26
CA ALA A 194 5.23 7.26 4.28
C ALA A 194 5.47 8.78 4.33
N MET A 195 4.68 9.51 5.11
CA MET A 195 4.64 10.98 5.07
C MET A 195 5.97 11.59 5.55
N GLY A 196 6.59 12.40 4.69
CA GLY A 196 7.83 13.12 5.01
C GLY A 196 9.11 12.29 4.89
N HIS A 197 9.07 11.12 4.25
CA HIS A 197 10.29 10.36 3.93
C HIS A 197 11.21 11.21 3.02
N PRO A 198 12.48 11.48 3.41
CA PRO A 198 13.31 12.50 2.77
C PRO A 198 13.66 12.19 1.32
N ASP A 199 13.81 10.91 0.98
CA ASP A 199 14.21 10.45 -0.35
C ASP A 199 13.03 10.05 -1.26
N SER A 200 11.78 10.28 -0.82
CA SER A 200 10.61 9.99 -1.66
C SER A 200 10.47 11.02 -2.79
N SER A 201 10.13 10.53 -3.99
CA SER A 201 9.84 11.35 -5.19
C SER A 201 8.47 12.05 -5.10
N GLY A 202 7.65 11.63 -4.13
CA GLY A 202 6.46 12.33 -3.70
C GLY A 202 5.71 11.59 -2.60
N TRP A 203 4.56 12.15 -2.20
CA TRP A 203 3.65 11.58 -1.22
C TRP A 203 2.18 11.88 -1.57
N ILE A 204 1.31 10.89 -1.31
CA ILE A 204 -0.16 10.95 -1.37
C ILE A 204 -0.76 10.35 -0.09
N GLU A 205 -1.89 10.88 0.38
CA GLU A 205 -2.64 10.29 1.50
C GLU A 205 -3.34 8.99 1.06
N ASN A 206 -3.79 8.90 -0.20
CA ASN A 206 -4.42 7.72 -0.82
C ASN A 206 -4.50 7.86 -2.36
N PHE A 207 -5.08 6.89 -3.07
CA PHE A 207 -5.15 6.89 -4.55
C PHE A 207 -6.30 7.70 -5.17
N CYS A 208 -7.00 8.54 -4.39
CA CYS A 208 -7.93 9.54 -4.95
C CYS A 208 -7.19 10.83 -5.33
N GLU A 209 -6.11 11.12 -4.60
CA GLU A 209 -4.90 11.76 -5.11
C GLU A 209 -4.20 10.78 -6.09
N ALA A 210 -3.25 11.22 -6.92
CA ALA A 210 -2.64 10.46 -8.03
C ALA A 210 -3.33 10.41 -9.42
N PRO A 211 -4.62 10.76 -9.66
CA PRO A 211 -5.06 11.16 -11.00
C PRO A 211 -4.22 12.31 -11.59
N PHE A 212 -3.72 13.21 -10.73
CA PHE A 212 -2.76 14.26 -11.10
C PHE A 212 -1.40 13.73 -11.63
N LEU A 213 -1.07 12.45 -11.39
CA LEU A 213 0.12 11.82 -11.99
C LEU A 213 -0.13 11.36 -13.42
N THR A 214 -1.39 11.33 -13.88
CA THR A 214 -1.77 10.93 -15.24
C THR A 214 -1.98 12.11 -16.18
N GLY A 215 -1.59 13.33 -15.78
CA GLY A 215 -1.90 14.57 -16.49
C GLY A 215 -3.40 14.91 -16.58
N ARG A 216 -4.28 14.11 -15.93
CA ARG A 216 -5.72 14.37 -15.87
C ARG A 216 -6.00 15.33 -14.71
N ALA A 217 -6.74 16.40 -15.01
CA ALA A 217 -7.20 17.34 -14.01
C ALA A 217 -7.98 16.62 -12.89
N GLU A 218 -7.92 17.18 -11.67
CA GLU A 218 -8.66 16.67 -10.52
C GLU A 218 -10.13 16.39 -10.88
N PRO A 219 -10.72 15.28 -10.39
CA PRO A 219 -12.17 15.17 -10.38
C PRO A 219 -12.69 16.29 -9.49
N ALA A 220 -13.30 17.31 -10.11
CA ALA A 220 -13.78 18.49 -9.42
C ALA A 220 -14.58 18.08 -8.18
N SER A 221 -14.10 18.54 -7.01
CA SER A 221 -14.65 18.12 -5.71
C SER A 221 -16.17 18.26 -5.74
N GLN A 222 -16.89 17.18 -5.40
CA GLN A 222 -18.33 17.24 -5.20
C GLN A 222 -18.62 17.97 -3.88
N THR A 223 -18.35 19.27 -3.88
CA THR A 223 -18.81 20.18 -2.84
C THR A 223 -20.33 20.16 -2.87
N GLU A 224 -20.90 19.72 -1.75
CA GLU A 224 -22.32 19.50 -1.53
C GLU A 224 -23.19 20.58 -2.20
N ARG A 225 -23.97 20.21 -3.22
CA ARG A 225 -25.14 21.01 -3.60
C ARG A 225 -26.20 20.87 -2.51
N ARG A 226 -26.01 21.58 -1.39
CA ARG A 226 -27.10 21.84 -0.44
C ARG A 226 -28.28 22.42 -1.22
N PRO A 227 -29.49 21.84 -1.11
CA PRO A 227 -30.67 22.47 -1.70
C PRO A 227 -30.85 23.84 -1.04
N ARG A 228 -31.12 24.87 -1.85
CA ARG A 228 -31.54 26.16 -1.29
C ARG A 228 -32.93 25.98 -0.72
N ASN A 229 -33.08 26.15 0.59
CA ASN A 229 -34.38 26.42 1.17
C ASN A 229 -34.88 27.74 0.58
N GLU A 230 -35.90 27.69 -0.27
CA GLU A 230 -36.65 28.87 -0.65
C GLU A 230 -37.51 29.29 0.55
N SER A 231 -37.01 30.27 1.30
CA SER A 231 -37.76 30.94 2.35
C SER A 231 -38.86 31.78 1.72
N ILE A 232 -40.08 31.24 1.69
CA ILE A 232 -41.29 32.00 1.42
C ILE A 232 -41.53 32.95 2.59
N ASN A 233 -41.50 34.26 2.32
CA ASN A 233 -42.26 35.31 2.99
C ASN A 233 -42.23 36.51 2.04
N GLU A 234 -43.34 36.84 1.39
CA GLU A 234 -44.42 37.73 1.86
C GLU A 234 -44.35 39.06 1.09
N THR A 235 -45.43 39.44 0.42
CA THR A 235 -45.70 40.81 -0.03
C THR A 235 -47.13 41.19 0.34
N PRO A 236 -47.39 42.44 0.78
CA PRO A 236 -48.62 42.79 1.47
C PRO A 236 -49.71 43.39 0.56
N HIS A 237 -50.95 43.30 1.05
CA HIS A 237 -52.10 44.19 0.83
C HIS A 237 -52.29 44.91 -0.52
N THR A 238 -53.41 44.60 -1.17
CA THR A 238 -54.32 45.61 -1.75
C THR A 238 -55.77 45.28 -1.38
N ALA A 239 -56.59 46.31 -1.21
CA ALA A 239 -57.96 46.22 -0.69
C ALA A 239 -59.01 45.96 -1.79
N VAL A 240 -60.13 45.31 -1.41
CA VAL A 240 -61.49 45.90 -1.37
C VAL A 240 -62.23 45.26 -0.19
#